data_AF-A4T3E3-F1
#
_entry.id   AF-A4T3E3-F1
#
_cell.length_a   1.000
_cell.length_b   1.000
_cell.length_c   1.000
_cell.angle_alpha   90.00
_cell.angle_beta   90.00
_cell.angle_gamma   90.00
#
_symmetry.space_group_name_H-M   'P 1'
#
loop_
_entity.id
_entity.type
_entity.pdbx_description
1 polymer ?
#
loop_
_entity_poly.entity_id
_entity_poly.type
_entity_poly.pdbx_seq_one_letter_code
_entity_poly.pdbx_strand_id
1 'polypeptide(L)' 'MPAPVRWGEVFGDDVVAAAMIDRLVHHAEVIALKGDSYRIKDRDLGRVPGSTTEE' A
#
# COMPACT_ATOMS: atom_id res chain seq x y z
N MET A 1 -7.51 -7.52 11.39
CA MET A 1 -6.82 -6.77 10.33
C MET A 1 -6.96 -5.29 10.66
N PRO A 2 -5.91 -4.55 11.03
CA PRO A 2 -6.04 -3.09 11.13
C PRO A 2 -6.37 -2.55 9.73
N ALA A 3 -7.42 -1.75 9.62
CA ALA A 3 -7.74 -1.06 8.38
C ALA A 3 -6.54 -0.20 7.97
N PRO A 4 -6.18 -0.13 6.68
CA PRO A 4 -5.11 0.74 6.22
C PRO A 4 -5.52 2.19 6.54
N VAL A 5 -4.89 2.77 7.56
CA VAL A 5 -5.22 4.05 8.21
C VAL A 5 -5.41 5.21 7.23
N ARG A 6 -4.77 5.13 6.06
CA ARG A 6 -4.87 6.14 5.00
C ARG A 6 -6.19 6.12 4.21
N TRP A 7 -6.94 5.02 4.25
CA TRP A 7 -8.21 4.91 3.53
C TRP A 7 -9.38 5.55 4.29
N GLY A 8 -9.28 5.67 5.61
CA GLY A 8 -10.22 6.47 6.41
C GLY A 8 -10.26 7.92 5.94
N GLU A 9 -9.11 8.50 5.58
CA GLU A 9 -9.03 9.85 5.01
C GLU A 9 -9.69 9.96 3.63
N VAL A 10 -9.60 8.92 2.80
CA VAL A 10 -10.19 8.88 1.45
C VAL A 10 -11.71 8.72 1.50
N PHE A 11 -12.20 7.89 2.42
CA PHE A 11 -13.63 7.60 2.57
C PHE A 11 -14.33 8.47 3.62
N GLY A 12 -13.58 9.30 4.35
CA GLY A 12 -14.08 10.20 5.39
C GLY A 12 -14.46 9.53 6.72
N ASP A 13 -14.41 8.20 6.79
CA ASP A 13 -14.78 7.42 7.98
C ASP A 13 -14.06 6.06 7.98
N ASP A 14 -13.40 5.73 9.09
CA ASP A 14 -12.63 4.49 9.26
C ASP A 14 -13.51 3.23 9.24
N VAL A 15 -14.73 3.30 9.76
CA VAL A 15 -15.67 2.18 9.82
C VAL A 15 -16.20 1.85 8.42
N VAL A 16 -16.55 2.88 7.65
CA VAL A 16 -16.97 2.73 6.25
C VAL A 16 -15.81 2.20 5.41
N ALA A 17 -14.60 2.75 5.58
CA ALA A 17 -13.40 2.28 4.87
C ALA A 17 -13.13 0.79 5.12
N ALA A 18 -13.16 0.36 6.39
CA ALA A 18 -12.97 -1.04 6.76
C ALA A 18 -14.02 -1.96 6.10
N ALA A 19 -15.30 -1.57 6.13
CA ALA A 19 -16.38 -2.35 5.54
C ALA A 19 -16.30 -2.41 4.00
N MET A 20 -15.73 -1.41 3.34
CA MET A 20 -15.50 -1.44 1.89
C MET A 20 -14.33 -2.36 1.54
N ILE A 21 -13.23 -2.28 2.30
CA ILE A 21 -12.05 -3.12 2.10
C ILE A 21 -12.40 -4.59 2.31
N ASP A 22 -13.15 -4.91 3.37
CA ASP A 22 -13.63 -6.27 3.65
C ASP A 22 -14.35 -6.89 2.44
N ARG A 23 -15.27 -6.14 1.81
CA ARG A 23 -15.99 -6.58 0.61
C ARG A 23 -15.08 -6.81 -0.60
N LEU A 24 -14.08 -5.95 -0.80
CA LEU A 24 -13.13 -6.07 -1.92
C LEU A 24 -12.21 -7.28 -1.74
N VAL A 25 -11.74 -7.52 -0.52
CA VAL A 25 -10.80 -8.62 -0.24
C VAL A 25 -11.48 -9.98 -0.08
N HIS A 26 -12.81 -10.02 0.12
CA HIS A 26 -13.57 -11.26 0.33
C HIS A 26 -13.40 -12.29 -0.80
N HIS A 27 -13.21 -11.82 -2.03
CA HIS A 27 -12.97 -12.67 -3.21
C HIS A 27 -11.72 -12.27 -4.00
N ALA A 28 -10.73 -11.69 -3.32
CA ALA A 28 -9.48 -11.26 -3.95
C ALA A 28 -8.27 -11.88 -3.27
N GLU A 29 -7.20 -12.03 -4.04
CA GLU A 29 -5.88 -12.35 -3.52
C GLU A 29 -5.12 -11.04 -3.27
N VAL A 30 -4.56 -10.88 -2.07
CA VAL A 30 -3.80 -9.69 -1.69
C VAL A 30 -2.32 -9.92 -1.95
N ILE A 31 -1.78 -9.23 -2.96
CA ILE A 31 -0.35 -9.30 -3.30
C ILE A 31 0.36 -8.06 -2.75
N ALA A 32 1.23 -8.25 -1.76
CA ALA A 32 2.06 -7.20 -1.21
C ALA A 32 3.28 -6.96 -2.12
N LEU A 33 3.37 -5.78 -2.71
CA LEU A 33 4.50 -5.38 -3.57
C LEU A 33 5.51 -4.57 -2.76
N LYS A 34 6.80 -4.91 -2.90
CA LYS A 34 7.94 -4.19 -2.33
C LYS A 34 8.96 -3.92 -3.43
N GLY A 35 9.66 -2.79 -3.33
CA GLY A 35 10.70 -2.40 -4.28
C GLY A 35 10.42 -1.03 -4.90
N ASP A 36 11.42 -0.53 -5.61
CA ASP A 36 11.34 0.78 -6.25
C ASP A 36 10.40 0.75 -7.47
N SER A 37 9.89 1.93 -7.83
CA SER A 37 9.03 2.07 -9.01
C SER A 37 9.78 1.66 -10.27
N TYR A 38 9.21 0.73 -11.05
CA TYR A 38 9.76 0.33 -12.35
C TYR A 38 10.00 1.52 -13.29
N ARG A 39 9.16 2.57 -13.22
CA ARG A 39 9.28 3.79 -14.03
C ARG A 39 10.56 4.58 -13.76
N ILE A 40 11.20 4.34 -12.62
CA ILE A 40 12.41 5.04 -12.16
C ILE A 40 13.66 4.18 -12.43
N LYS A 41 13.51 2.95 -12.91
CA LYS A 41 14.59 1.98 -13.07
C LYS A 41 15.81 2.50 -13.85
N ASP A 42 15.58 3.32 -14.88
CA ASP A 42 16.64 3.90 -15.73
C ASP A 42 16.86 5.41 -15.49
N ARG A 43 16.16 5.99 -14.51
CA ARG A 43 16.37 7.38 -14.11
C ARG A 43 17.34 7.37 -12.95
N ASP A 44 18.59 7.67 -13.23
CA ASP A 44 19.63 7.84 -12.21
C ASP A 44 19.35 9.13 -11.40
N LEU A 45 18.42 9.03 -10.45
CA LEU A 45 17.98 10.15 -9.62
C LEU A 45 18.93 10.41 -8.44
N GLY A 46 20.15 9.85 -8.43
CA GLY A 46 21.03 9.92 -7.27
C GLY A 46 20.39 9.18 -6.09
N ARG A 47 20.37 7.85 -6.20
CA ARG A 47 19.85 6.85 -5.25
C ARG A 47 19.52 7.37 -3.82
N VAL A 48 18.23 7.37 -3.46
CA VAL A 48 17.85 6.91 -2.10
C VAL A 48 17.12 5.59 -2.30
N PRO A 49 17.84 4.46 -2.26
CA PRO A 49 17.19 3.16 -2.30
C PRO A 49 16.46 2.97 -0.98
N GLY A 50 15.29 2.34 -1.02
CA GLY A 50 14.58 1.95 0.20
C GLY A 50 15.56 1.40 1.24
N SER A 51 15.63 2.09 2.39
CA SER A 51 16.41 1.64 3.53
C SER A 51 16.08 0.18 3.76
N THR A 52 17.09 -0.67 3.63
CA THR A 52 17.08 -2.06 4.05
C THR A 52 16.48 -2.14 5.45
N THR A 53 15.19 -2.45 5.56
CA THR A 53 14.64 -3.06 6.77
C THR A 53 14.79 -4.56 6.53
N GLU A 54 15.99 -5.04 6.86
CA GLU A 54 16.20 -6.36 7.43
C GLU A 54 15.50 -6.37 8.79
N GLU A 55 14.39 -7.10 8.90
CA GLU A 55 14.08 -8.03 10.00
C GLU A 55 12.97 -8.99 9.55
#